data_AF-A0A084TLU6-F1
#
_entry.id   AF-A0A084TLU6-F1
#
_cell.length_a   1.000
_cell.length_b   1.000
_cell.length_c   1.000
_cell.angle_alpha   90.00
_cell.angle_beta   90.00
_cell.angle_gamma   90.00
#
_symmetry.space_group_name_H-M   'P 1'
#
loop_
_entity.id
_entity.type
_entity.pdbx_description
1 polymer ?
#
loop_
_entity_poly.entity_id
_entity_poly.type
_entity_poly.pdbx_seq_one_letter_code
_entity_poly.pdbx_strand_id
1 'polypeptide(L)'
;MKNFKKISFFALVLGWIGQIITHIIWSNLRYENTSGGDTGVVIFWSSFFLLIYYGLFILIPSKRIAKLSEKIGILNFTLLSGFYALIGFTILIGWGFLMSNNFLGVFLDAFVCGLIFGLTFHLLWNKKRNEIKEIHLIPILTLPILFLFVYLYAFPKLLPSIAYNAVPQYVRHDILKNTIPKFKVGDELSELQKALPGEFEFEDCYGNRGAMLENFQYVIEVNCCKIVRIEYGPRQKNGYTMGGERKPCS
;
A
#
# COMPACT_ATOMS: atom_id res chain seq x y z
N MET A 1 17.80 -28.01 8.97
CA MET A 1 17.23 -26.82 9.65
C MET A 1 17.76 -25.48 9.12
N LYS A 2 19.05 -25.31 8.78
CA LYS A 2 19.56 -24.03 8.23
C LYS A 2 18.81 -23.54 6.99
N ASN A 3 18.48 -24.42 6.04
CA ASN A 3 17.73 -24.04 4.83
C ASN A 3 16.27 -23.68 5.11
N PHE A 4 15.64 -24.26 6.14
CA PHE A 4 14.25 -23.96 6.50
C PHE A 4 14.10 -22.48 6.81
N LYS A 5 14.95 -21.93 7.69
CA LYS A 5 14.89 -20.52 8.07
C LYS A 5 15.02 -19.60 6.85
N LYS A 6 15.94 -19.89 5.93
CA LYS A 6 16.12 -19.09 4.71
C LYS A 6 14.90 -19.11 3.81
N ILE A 7 14.40 -20.31 3.49
CA ILE A 7 13.28 -20.51 2.57
C ILE A 7 11.99 -19.93 3.17
N SER A 8 11.73 -20.20 4.45
CA SER A 8 10.54 -19.69 5.12
C SER A 8 10.57 -18.19 5.30
N PHE A 9 11.74 -17.59 5.59
CA PHE A 9 11.86 -16.14 5.67
C PHE A 9 11.68 -15.48 4.31
N PHE A 10 12.27 -16.03 3.25
CA PHE A 10 12.06 -15.52 1.88
C PHE A 10 10.59 -15.62 1.45
N ALA A 11 9.95 -16.77 1.69
CA ALA A 11 8.53 -16.94 1.41
C ALA A 11 7.66 -15.94 2.20
N LEU A 12 8.04 -15.64 3.45
CA LEU A 12 7.34 -14.65 4.26
C LEU A 12 7.50 -13.23 3.70
N VAL A 13 8.70 -12.85 3.26
CA VAL A 13 8.95 -11.54 2.64
C VAL A 13 8.10 -11.37 1.38
N LEU A 14 8.02 -12.40 0.53
CA LEU A 14 7.14 -12.35 -0.64
C LEU A 14 5.65 -12.28 -0.23
N GLY A 15 5.25 -13.02 0.80
CA GLY A 15 3.91 -12.93 1.38
C GLY A 15 3.58 -11.52 1.86
N TRP A 16 4.51 -10.86 2.54
CA TRP A 16 4.36 -9.49 3.03
C TRP A 16 4.21 -8.48 1.89
N ILE A 17 5.05 -8.59 0.86
CA ILE A 17 4.94 -7.74 -0.35
C ILE A 17 3.56 -7.94 -0.99
N GLY A 18 3.12 -9.19 -1.14
CA GLY A 18 1.81 -9.52 -1.71
C GLY A 18 0.65 -9.00 -0.87
N GLN A 19 0.77 -9.02 0.46
CA GLN A 19 -0.18 -8.39 1.37
C GLN A 19 -0.26 -6.87 1.13
N ILE A 20 0.88 -6.17 1.02
CA ILE A 20 0.86 -4.71 0.78
C ILE A 20 0.16 -4.39 -0.54
N ILE A 21 0.48 -5.13 -1.60
CA ILE A 21 -0.16 -4.97 -2.92
C ILE A 21 -1.67 -5.22 -2.82
N THR A 22 -2.06 -6.26 -2.08
CA THR A 22 -3.48 -6.60 -1.87
C THR A 22 -4.20 -5.49 -1.13
N HIS A 23 -3.61 -4.95 -0.07
CA HIS A 23 -4.18 -3.85 0.70
C HIS A 23 -4.33 -2.58 -0.14
N ILE A 24 -3.36 -2.29 -1.01
CA ILE A 24 -3.42 -1.16 -1.95
C ILE A 24 -4.61 -1.30 -2.91
N ILE A 25 -4.77 -2.48 -3.51
CA ILE A 25 -5.86 -2.78 -4.44
C ILE A 25 -7.21 -2.69 -3.71
N TRP A 26 -7.32 -3.35 -2.56
CA TRP A 26 -8.54 -3.35 -1.76
C TRP A 26 -8.92 -1.94 -1.29
N SER A 27 -7.95 -1.15 -0.82
CA SER A 27 -8.19 0.23 -0.37
C SER A 27 -8.65 1.13 -1.52
N ASN A 28 -8.07 0.99 -2.71
CA ASN A 28 -8.54 1.72 -3.89
C ASN A 28 -9.96 1.34 -4.29
N LEU A 29 -10.30 0.04 -4.27
CA LEU A 29 -11.65 -0.42 -4.62
C LEU A 29 -12.70 0.00 -3.59
N ARG A 30 -12.32 0.11 -2.32
CA ARG A 30 -13.27 0.41 -1.23
C ARG A 30 -13.40 1.89 -0.90
N TYR A 31 -12.31 2.65 -0.98
CA TYR A 31 -12.20 4.03 -0.52
C TYR A 31 -11.72 5.00 -1.60
N GLU A 32 -11.67 4.55 -2.87
CA GLU A 32 -11.23 5.32 -4.05
C GLU A 32 -9.76 5.75 -4.05
N ASN A 33 -9.07 5.66 -2.91
CA ASN A 33 -7.63 5.86 -2.77
C ASN A 33 -7.05 5.12 -1.54
N THR A 34 -5.73 4.87 -1.57
CA THR A 34 -4.97 4.24 -0.48
C THR A 34 -4.87 5.03 0.81
N SER A 35 -5.18 6.33 0.78
CA SER A 35 -5.15 7.19 1.97
C SER A 35 -6.34 6.92 2.90
N GLY A 36 -7.52 6.62 2.34
CA GLY A 36 -8.70 6.24 3.12
C GLY A 36 -8.57 4.86 3.78
N GLY A 37 -7.67 4.01 3.28
CA GLY A 37 -7.40 2.68 3.83
C GLY A 37 -6.23 2.61 4.82
N ASP A 38 -5.71 3.74 5.30
CA ASP A 38 -4.59 3.80 6.27
C ASP A 38 -3.36 2.96 5.86
N THR A 39 -3.08 2.88 4.56
CA THR A 39 -2.05 1.98 3.99
C THR A 39 -0.67 2.15 4.64
N GLY A 40 -0.30 3.38 5.02
CA GLY A 40 0.97 3.64 5.72
C GLY A 40 1.04 2.99 7.11
N VAL A 41 -0.06 3.04 7.87
CA VAL A 41 -0.19 2.40 9.18
C VAL A 41 -0.14 0.89 9.03
N VAL A 42 -0.84 0.34 8.04
CA VAL A 42 -0.85 -1.10 7.74
C VAL A 42 0.55 -1.60 7.36
N ILE A 43 1.30 -0.89 6.50
CA ILE A 43 2.68 -1.25 6.15
C ILE A 43 3.58 -1.30 7.39
N PHE A 44 3.48 -0.29 8.27
CA PHE A 44 4.29 -0.23 9.48
C PHE A 44 3.98 -1.37 10.45
N TRP A 45 2.69 -1.53 10.82
CA TRP A 45 2.30 -2.54 11.80
C TRP A 45 2.39 -3.97 11.28
N SER A 46 2.08 -4.21 10.00
CA SER A 46 2.21 -5.54 9.40
C SER A 46 3.65 -6.05 9.50
N SER A 47 4.64 -5.19 9.30
CA SER A 47 6.07 -5.54 9.43
C SER A 47 6.40 -6.08 10.82
N PHE A 48 5.88 -5.44 11.87
CA PHE A 48 6.11 -5.85 13.25
C PHE A 48 5.39 -7.17 13.58
N PHE A 49 4.10 -7.28 13.27
CA PHE A 49 3.31 -8.48 13.56
C PHE A 49 3.77 -9.71 12.75
N LEU A 50 4.29 -9.52 11.53
CA LEU A 50 4.84 -10.61 10.74
C LEU A 50 6.11 -11.21 11.36
N LEU A 51 6.96 -10.41 12.01
CA LEU A 51 8.12 -10.94 12.71
C LEU A 51 7.73 -11.77 13.93
N ILE A 52 6.72 -11.33 14.67
CA ILE A 52 6.15 -12.10 15.78
C ILE A 52 5.52 -13.40 15.26
N TYR A 53 4.71 -13.30 14.19
CA TYR A 53 4.09 -14.45 13.53
C TYR A 53 5.16 -15.46 13.06
N TYR A 54 6.23 -14.98 12.44
CA TYR A 54 7.34 -15.81 12.00
C TYR A 54 7.98 -16.58 13.16
N GLY A 55 8.24 -15.89 14.27
CA GLY A 55 8.79 -16.50 15.49
C GLY A 55 7.88 -17.60 16.03
N LEU A 56 6.61 -17.28 16.26
CA LEU A 56 5.69 -18.16 16.99
C LEU A 56 5.06 -19.25 16.13
N PHE A 57 4.60 -18.91 14.93
CA PHE A 57 3.78 -19.78 14.09
C PHE A 57 4.57 -20.44 12.96
N ILE A 58 5.79 -19.96 12.62
CA ILE A 58 6.62 -20.58 11.57
C ILE A 58 7.84 -21.30 12.16
N LEU A 59 8.62 -20.64 13.02
CA LEU A 59 9.86 -21.22 13.54
C LEU A 59 9.63 -22.33 14.56
N ILE A 60 8.71 -22.13 15.52
CA ILE A 60 8.40 -23.14 16.54
C ILE A 60 7.91 -24.46 15.90
N PRO A 61 6.86 -24.46 15.04
CA PRO A 61 6.39 -25.69 14.40
C PRO A 61 7.17 -26.07 13.12
N SER A 62 8.38 -25.56 12.91
CA SER A 62 9.16 -25.71 11.66
C SER A 62 9.25 -27.15 11.12
N LYS A 63 9.51 -28.13 12.00
CA LYS A 63 9.57 -29.55 11.61
C LYS A 63 8.22 -30.07 11.09
N ARG A 64 7.11 -29.62 11.68
CA ARG A 64 5.75 -30.00 11.26
C ARG A 64 5.41 -29.39 9.92
N ILE A 65 5.71 -28.10 9.72
CA ILE A 65 5.46 -27.39 8.45
C ILE A 65 6.22 -28.05 7.30
N ALA A 66 7.51 -28.32 7.47
CA ALA A 66 8.32 -28.98 6.44
C ALA A 66 7.77 -30.37 6.07
N LYS A 67 7.48 -31.20 7.08
CA LYS A 67 6.92 -32.54 6.87
C LYS A 67 5.53 -32.49 6.21
N LEU A 68 4.73 -31.49 6.54
CA LEU A 68 3.42 -31.29 5.95
C LEU A 68 3.57 -30.93 4.46
N SER A 69 4.45 -29.96 4.14
CA SER A 69 4.74 -29.56 2.75
C SER A 69 5.21 -30.71 1.87
N GLU A 70 5.92 -31.69 2.41
CA GLU A 70 6.37 -32.88 1.66
C GLU A 70 5.24 -33.90 1.43
N LYS A 71 4.22 -33.91 2.30
CA LYS A 71 3.16 -34.93 2.31
C LYS A 71 1.93 -34.54 1.51
N ILE A 72 1.58 -33.26 1.48
CA ILE A 72 0.38 -32.78 0.81
C ILE A 72 0.74 -32.02 -0.46
N GLY A 73 -0.14 -32.07 -1.47
CA GLY A 73 0.08 -31.36 -2.73
C GLY A 73 0.11 -29.84 -2.57
N ILE A 74 0.71 -29.16 -3.56
CA ILE A 74 0.92 -27.71 -3.59
C ILE A 74 -0.34 -26.89 -3.29
N LEU A 75 -1.47 -27.22 -3.92
CA LEU A 75 -2.74 -26.50 -3.74
C LEU A 75 -3.25 -26.61 -2.30
N ASN A 76 -3.28 -27.83 -1.75
CA ASN A 76 -3.74 -28.07 -0.39
C ASN A 76 -2.84 -27.40 0.64
N PHE A 77 -1.51 -27.45 0.45
CA PHE A 77 -0.57 -26.77 1.34
C PHE A 77 -0.72 -25.26 1.30
N THR A 78 -0.90 -24.71 0.10
CA THR A 78 -1.10 -23.27 -0.13
C THR A 78 -2.36 -22.80 0.58
N LEU A 79 -3.51 -23.44 0.33
CA LEU A 79 -4.78 -23.10 0.98
C LEU A 79 -4.71 -23.24 2.50
N LEU A 80 -4.13 -24.34 3.01
CA LEU A 80 -3.97 -24.54 4.45
C LEU A 80 -3.08 -23.45 5.07
N SER A 81 -2.04 -23.00 4.36
CA SER A 81 -1.18 -21.89 4.81
C SER A 81 -1.94 -20.58 4.89
N GLY A 82 -2.85 -20.31 3.94
CA GLY A 82 -3.78 -19.17 4.00
C GLY A 82 -4.65 -19.20 5.25
N PHE A 83 -5.32 -20.32 5.53
CA PHE A 83 -6.13 -20.47 6.75
C PHE A 83 -5.28 -20.42 8.03
N TYR A 84 -4.08 -20.98 8.00
CA TYR A 84 -3.16 -20.92 9.13
C TYR A 84 -2.70 -19.49 9.44
N ALA A 85 -2.51 -18.65 8.41
CA ALA A 85 -2.25 -17.23 8.56
C ALA A 85 -3.44 -16.49 9.18
N LEU A 86 -4.68 -16.77 8.72
CA LEU A 86 -5.89 -16.21 9.33
C LEU A 86 -6.02 -16.55 10.82
N ILE A 87 -5.79 -17.81 11.19
CA ILE A 87 -5.87 -18.25 12.59
C ILE A 87 -4.82 -17.51 13.43
N GLY A 88 -3.55 -17.51 13.01
CA GLY A 88 -2.51 -16.83 13.79
C GLY A 88 -2.70 -15.31 13.81
N PHE A 89 -3.18 -14.68 12.75
CA PHE A 89 -3.56 -13.27 12.75
C PHE A 89 -4.67 -13.00 13.78
N THR A 90 -5.71 -13.83 13.79
CA THR A 90 -6.84 -13.73 14.73
C THR A 90 -6.38 -13.83 16.19
N ILE A 91 -5.47 -14.76 16.48
CA ILE A 91 -4.87 -14.94 17.81
C ILE A 91 -4.02 -13.73 18.22
N LEU A 92 -3.22 -13.18 17.31
CA LEU A 92 -2.29 -12.09 17.63
C LEU A 92 -3.01 -10.75 17.85
N ILE A 93 -3.82 -10.32 16.88
CA ILE A 93 -4.45 -8.99 16.91
C ILE A 93 -5.82 -8.92 16.22
N GLY A 94 -6.20 -9.94 15.46
CA GLY A 94 -7.45 -9.92 14.69
C GLY A 94 -8.71 -9.75 15.54
N TRP A 95 -8.68 -10.14 16.83
CA TRP A 95 -9.81 -9.91 17.75
C TRP A 95 -10.18 -8.42 17.90
N GLY A 96 -9.19 -7.51 17.91
CA GLY A 96 -9.44 -6.07 17.98
C GLY A 96 -10.12 -5.51 16.72
N PHE A 97 -9.85 -6.14 15.57
CA PHE A 97 -10.44 -5.78 14.29
C PHE A 97 -11.84 -6.37 14.07
N LEU A 98 -12.15 -7.52 14.69
CA LEU A 98 -13.49 -8.11 14.63
C LEU A 98 -14.55 -7.23 15.31
N MET A 99 -14.18 -6.43 16.32
CA MET A 99 -15.13 -5.57 17.03
C MET A 99 -15.60 -4.35 16.24
N SER A 100 -14.89 -3.96 15.17
CA SER A 100 -15.15 -2.69 14.47
C SER A 100 -15.87 -2.84 13.12
N ASN A 101 -16.25 -4.07 12.72
CA ASN A 101 -16.98 -4.41 11.46
C ASN A 101 -16.40 -3.88 10.13
N ASN A 102 -15.33 -3.09 10.15
CA ASN A 102 -14.82 -2.36 8.98
C ASN A 102 -13.47 -2.87 8.45
N PHE A 103 -12.88 -3.88 9.09
CA PHE A 103 -11.52 -4.31 8.79
C PHE A 103 -11.45 -5.68 8.10
N LEU A 104 -12.42 -6.00 7.23
CA LEU A 104 -12.33 -7.20 6.39
C LEU A 104 -11.08 -7.21 5.50
N GLY A 105 -10.57 -6.04 5.11
CA GLY A 105 -9.33 -5.90 4.34
C GLY A 105 -8.12 -6.55 5.01
N VAL A 106 -7.93 -6.36 6.33
CA VAL A 106 -6.75 -6.93 7.01
C VAL A 106 -6.83 -8.45 7.18
N PHE A 107 -8.05 -9.03 7.19
CA PHE A 107 -8.22 -10.49 7.13
C PHE A 107 -7.89 -11.03 5.74
N LEU A 108 -8.33 -10.34 4.67
CA LEU A 108 -7.96 -10.68 3.30
C LEU A 108 -6.45 -10.63 3.10
N ASP A 109 -5.80 -9.58 3.61
CA ASP A 109 -4.34 -9.42 3.60
C ASP A 109 -3.62 -10.59 4.26
N ALA A 110 -4.04 -10.97 5.47
CA ALA A 110 -3.47 -12.09 6.20
C ALA A 110 -3.64 -13.40 5.43
N PHE A 111 -4.81 -13.63 4.83
CA PHE A 111 -5.08 -14.80 4.01
C PHE A 111 -4.18 -14.85 2.77
N VAL A 112 -4.09 -13.75 2.01
CA VAL A 112 -3.25 -13.66 0.81
C VAL A 112 -1.77 -13.82 1.15
N CYS A 113 -1.30 -13.21 2.24
CA CYS A 113 0.04 -13.39 2.77
C CYS A 113 0.33 -14.89 3.01
N GLY A 114 -0.59 -15.59 3.67
CA GLY A 114 -0.49 -17.02 3.92
C GLY A 114 -0.51 -17.88 2.66
N LEU A 115 -1.31 -17.52 1.65
CA LEU A 115 -1.32 -18.20 0.35
C LEU A 115 0.03 -18.04 -0.36
N ILE A 116 0.54 -16.81 -0.48
CA ILE A 116 1.81 -16.54 -1.16
C ILE A 116 2.97 -17.21 -0.41
N PHE A 117 2.96 -17.17 0.92
CA PHE A 117 3.90 -17.91 1.75
C PHE A 117 3.83 -19.41 1.45
N GLY A 118 2.63 -20.01 1.49
CA GLY A 118 2.43 -21.44 1.30
C GLY A 118 2.91 -21.90 -0.07
N LEU A 119 2.53 -21.17 -1.12
CA LEU A 119 2.94 -21.43 -2.50
C LEU A 119 4.46 -21.35 -2.64
N THR A 120 5.06 -20.23 -2.22
CA THR A 120 6.50 -19.98 -2.34
C THR A 120 7.30 -21.00 -1.54
N PHE A 121 6.89 -21.26 -0.30
CA PHE A 121 7.56 -22.23 0.57
C PHE A 121 7.49 -23.63 -0.03
N HIS A 122 6.33 -24.07 -0.50
CA HIS A 122 6.16 -25.40 -1.07
C HIS A 122 7.03 -25.60 -2.32
N LEU A 123 7.01 -24.64 -3.25
CA LEU A 123 7.81 -24.68 -4.48
C LEU A 123 9.31 -24.75 -4.17
N LEU A 124 9.78 -23.92 -3.24
CA LEU A 124 11.20 -23.89 -2.87
C LEU A 124 11.60 -25.07 -1.98
N TRP A 125 10.72 -25.59 -1.14
CA TRP A 125 11.04 -26.71 -0.26
C TRP A 125 11.12 -28.03 -1.03
N ASN A 126 10.22 -28.22 -2.01
CA ASN A 126 10.11 -29.46 -2.78
C ASN A 126 10.91 -29.45 -4.10
N LYS A 127 11.56 -28.34 -4.48
CA LYS A 127 12.52 -28.34 -5.59
C LYS A 127 13.71 -29.25 -5.26
N LYS A 128 14.34 -29.87 -6.28
CA LYS A 128 15.53 -30.73 -6.08
C LYS A 128 16.57 -29.97 -5.24
N ARG A 129 16.89 -30.52 -4.05
CA ARG A 129 17.79 -29.95 -3.01
C ARG A 129 19.15 -29.44 -3.52
N ASN A 130 19.58 -29.86 -4.71
CA ASN A 130 20.87 -29.50 -5.30
C ASN A 130 20.87 -28.10 -5.93
N GLU A 131 19.72 -27.50 -6.28
CA GLU A 131 19.65 -26.16 -6.90
C GLU A 131 19.55 -25.01 -5.88
N ILE A 132 19.21 -25.30 -4.61
CA ILE A 132 18.91 -24.27 -3.59
C ILE A 132 20.14 -23.91 -2.74
N LYS A 133 21.29 -24.55 -2.99
CA LYS A 133 22.52 -24.31 -2.24
C LYS A 133 23.03 -22.86 -2.36
N GLU A 134 22.61 -22.12 -3.38
CA GLU A 134 23.09 -20.78 -3.69
C GLU A 134 22.15 -19.64 -3.28
N ILE A 135 21.06 -19.90 -2.55
CA ILE A 135 20.23 -18.79 -2.03
C ILE A 135 20.99 -18.08 -0.89
N HIS A 136 21.64 -16.97 -1.25
CA HIS A 136 22.30 -16.06 -0.32
C HIS A 136 21.26 -15.36 0.57
N LEU A 137 21.59 -15.20 1.85
CA LEU A 137 20.70 -14.57 2.83
C LEU A 137 20.58 -13.06 2.62
N ILE A 138 21.64 -12.44 2.08
CA ILE A 138 21.75 -10.98 1.92
C ILE A 138 20.67 -10.43 0.97
N PRO A 139 20.47 -10.96 -0.25
CA PRO A 139 19.38 -10.53 -1.13
C PRO A 139 17.99 -10.62 -0.51
N ILE A 140 17.74 -11.65 0.31
CA ILE A 140 16.46 -11.84 1.00
C ILE A 140 16.22 -10.75 2.04
N LEU A 141 17.25 -10.38 2.79
CA LEU A 141 17.16 -9.37 3.84
C LEU A 141 17.01 -7.95 3.26
N THR A 142 17.59 -7.70 2.08
CA THR A 142 17.50 -6.40 1.40
C THR A 142 16.20 -6.22 0.61
N LEU A 143 15.50 -7.30 0.25
CA LEU A 143 14.31 -7.25 -0.58
C LEU A 143 13.18 -6.39 0.00
N PRO A 144 12.84 -6.44 1.31
CA PRO A 144 11.85 -5.54 1.91
C PRO A 144 12.24 -4.06 1.78
N ILE A 145 13.52 -3.75 2.01
CA ILE A 145 14.05 -2.38 1.94
C ILE A 145 14.00 -1.87 0.50
N LEU A 146 14.43 -2.71 -0.45
CA LEU A 146 14.37 -2.39 -1.88
C LEU A 146 12.93 -2.17 -2.34
N PHE A 147 12.00 -3.03 -1.93
CA PHE A 147 10.58 -2.88 -2.25
C PHE A 147 10.03 -1.56 -1.70
N LEU A 148 10.27 -1.25 -0.42
CA LEU A 148 9.82 0.02 0.18
C LEU A 148 10.45 1.23 -0.50
N PHE A 149 11.74 1.16 -0.86
CA PHE A 149 12.41 2.23 -1.60
C PHE A 149 11.76 2.45 -2.97
N VAL A 150 11.52 1.37 -3.71
CA VAL A 150 10.85 1.47 -5.02
C VAL A 150 9.44 2.02 -4.86
N TYR A 151 8.66 1.50 -3.92
CA TYR A 151 7.25 1.84 -3.73
C TYR A 151 7.04 3.26 -3.16
N LEU A 152 7.77 3.65 -2.12
CA LEU A 152 7.56 4.92 -1.42
C LEU A 152 8.36 6.08 -2.01
N TYR A 153 9.42 5.81 -2.78
CA TYR A 153 10.31 6.86 -3.28
C TYR A 153 10.42 6.86 -4.81
N ALA A 154 10.82 5.75 -5.44
CA ALA A 154 11.07 5.75 -6.89
C ALA A 154 9.77 5.87 -7.70
N PHE A 155 8.76 5.06 -7.38
CA PHE A 155 7.47 5.03 -8.04
C PHE A 155 6.75 6.39 -8.05
N PRO A 156 6.54 7.08 -6.91
CA PRO A 156 5.87 8.38 -6.91
C PRO A 156 6.65 9.49 -7.62
N LYS A 157 7.98 9.37 -7.74
CA LYS A 157 8.80 10.32 -8.51
C LYS A 157 8.72 10.10 -10.02
N LEU A 158 8.69 8.85 -10.45
CA LEU A 158 8.66 8.49 -11.87
C LEU A 158 7.26 8.63 -12.48
N LEU A 159 6.22 8.25 -11.73
CA LEU A 159 4.84 8.18 -12.20
C LEU A 159 3.86 8.80 -11.17
N PRO A 160 3.94 10.11 -10.90
CA PRO A 160 3.19 10.75 -9.81
C PRO A 160 1.67 10.64 -9.97
N SER A 161 1.14 10.77 -11.19
CA SER A 161 -0.30 10.68 -11.45
C SER A 161 -0.87 9.29 -11.14
N ILE A 162 -0.17 8.24 -11.56
CA ILE A 162 -0.55 6.84 -11.28
C ILE A 162 -0.37 6.55 -9.78
N ALA A 163 0.74 7.02 -9.20
CA ALA A 163 1.04 6.79 -7.80
C ALA A 163 0.07 7.50 -6.85
N TYR A 164 -0.58 8.58 -7.28
CA TYR A 164 -1.38 9.45 -6.42
C TYR A 164 -2.45 8.71 -5.60
N ASN A 165 -3.12 7.72 -6.18
CA ASN A 165 -4.14 6.93 -5.47
C ASN A 165 -3.61 5.60 -4.91
N ALA A 166 -2.34 5.28 -5.15
CA ALA A 166 -1.72 4.02 -4.77
C ALA A 166 -0.69 4.15 -3.64
N VAL A 167 -0.39 5.36 -3.16
CA VAL A 167 0.62 5.60 -2.10
C VAL A 167 -0.01 6.11 -0.80
N PRO A 168 0.66 5.99 0.35
CA PRO A 168 0.17 6.52 1.62
C PRO A 168 0.04 8.05 1.61
N GLN A 169 -0.76 8.59 2.53
CA GLN A 169 -1.10 10.01 2.61
C GLN A 169 0.12 10.96 2.58
N TYR A 170 1.17 10.67 3.35
CA TYR A 170 2.35 11.53 3.41
C TYR A 170 3.06 11.63 2.04
N VAL A 171 3.12 10.54 1.26
CA VAL A 171 3.67 10.54 -0.10
C VAL A 171 2.74 11.30 -1.05
N ARG A 172 1.41 11.18 -0.87
CA ARG A 172 0.43 11.98 -1.65
C ARG A 172 0.61 13.47 -1.42
N HIS A 173 0.88 13.89 -0.19
CA HIS A 173 1.17 15.29 0.15
C HIS A 173 2.41 15.81 -0.59
N ASP A 174 3.45 14.99 -0.70
CA ASP A 174 4.64 15.34 -1.49
C ASP A 174 4.32 15.44 -2.99
N ILE A 175 3.49 14.54 -3.53
CA ILE A 175 3.02 14.62 -4.92
C ILE A 175 2.24 15.92 -5.14
N LEU A 176 1.30 16.28 -4.26
CA LEU A 176 0.54 17.53 -4.33
C LEU A 176 1.47 18.75 -4.35
N LYS A 177 2.38 18.82 -3.36
CA LYS A 177 3.35 19.91 -3.20
C LYS A 177 4.21 20.11 -4.44
N ASN A 178 4.58 19.03 -5.12
CA ASN A 178 5.42 19.09 -6.32
C ASN A 178 4.62 19.29 -7.62
N THR A 179 3.32 19.00 -7.61
CA THR A 179 2.48 19.03 -8.82
C THR A 179 1.73 20.34 -8.96
N ILE A 180 1.11 20.84 -7.89
CA ILE A 180 0.32 22.08 -7.89
C ILE A 180 1.11 23.28 -8.43
N PRO A 181 2.39 23.52 -8.05
CA PRO A 181 3.15 24.66 -8.56
C PRO A 181 3.42 24.66 -10.08
N LYS A 182 3.18 23.55 -10.77
CA LYS A 182 3.39 23.43 -12.22
C LYS A 182 2.23 24.04 -13.02
N PHE A 183 1.08 24.23 -12.40
CA PHE A 183 -0.12 24.80 -13.02
C PHE A 183 -0.21 26.30 -12.79
N LYS A 184 -0.91 26.98 -13.69
CA LYS A 184 -1.14 28.44 -13.69
C LYS A 184 -2.60 28.76 -13.98
N VAL A 185 -2.97 30.01 -13.71
CA VAL A 185 -4.27 30.55 -14.13
C VAL A 185 -4.38 30.47 -15.65
N GLY A 186 -5.49 29.92 -16.15
CA GLY A 186 -5.76 29.70 -17.57
C GLY A 186 -5.59 28.26 -18.03
N ASP A 187 -4.86 27.42 -17.28
CA ASP A 187 -4.67 26.00 -17.62
C ASP A 187 -5.99 25.22 -17.51
N GLU A 188 -6.11 24.12 -18.24
CA GLU A 188 -7.30 23.30 -18.24
C GLU A 188 -7.45 22.48 -16.96
N LEU A 189 -8.69 22.39 -16.45
CA LEU A 189 -9.07 21.46 -15.39
C LEU A 189 -8.71 20.02 -15.76
N SER A 190 -8.86 19.66 -17.03
CA SER A 190 -8.60 18.30 -17.53
C SER A 190 -7.16 17.84 -17.30
N GLU A 191 -6.19 18.75 -17.44
CA GLU A 191 -4.77 18.48 -17.21
C GLU A 191 -4.46 18.36 -15.72
N LEU A 192 -5.08 19.21 -14.88
CA LEU A 192 -4.96 19.13 -13.43
C LEU A 192 -5.53 17.81 -12.89
N GLN A 193 -6.70 17.40 -13.37
CA GLN A 193 -7.34 16.12 -13.01
C GLN A 193 -6.51 14.91 -13.45
N LYS A 194 -5.87 14.97 -14.63
CA LYS A 194 -4.94 13.92 -15.08
C LYS A 194 -3.70 13.83 -14.20
N ALA A 195 -3.20 14.95 -13.71
CA ALA A 195 -2.02 15.00 -12.85
C ALA A 195 -2.32 14.54 -11.41
N LEU A 196 -3.53 14.83 -10.91
CA LEU A 196 -3.98 14.55 -9.54
C LEU A 196 -5.37 13.88 -9.56
N PRO A 197 -5.45 12.61 -9.98
CA PRO A 197 -6.72 11.93 -10.19
C PRO A 197 -7.51 11.77 -8.88
N GLY A 198 -8.80 12.15 -8.91
CA GLY A 198 -9.68 12.11 -7.73
C GLY A 198 -9.45 13.24 -6.71
N GLU A 199 -8.50 14.15 -6.93
CA GLU A 199 -8.35 15.33 -6.07
C GLU A 199 -9.35 16.44 -6.44
N PHE A 200 -9.59 16.67 -7.73
CA PHE A 200 -10.42 17.79 -8.20
C PHE A 200 -11.63 17.28 -8.97
N GLU A 201 -12.66 16.85 -8.26
CA GLU A 201 -13.94 16.40 -8.83
C GLU A 201 -14.97 17.53 -8.76
N PHE A 202 -14.89 18.46 -9.72
CA PHE A 202 -15.83 19.57 -9.83
C PHE A 202 -16.95 19.21 -10.81
N GLU A 203 -18.19 19.19 -10.33
CA GLU A 203 -19.37 19.10 -11.19
C GLU A 203 -19.51 20.36 -12.06
N ASP A 204 -19.97 20.19 -13.31
CA ASP A 204 -20.14 21.28 -14.29
C ASP A 204 -18.91 22.17 -14.52
N CYS A 205 -17.70 21.63 -14.30
CA CYS A 205 -16.45 22.37 -14.42
C CYS A 205 -16.41 23.66 -13.58
N TYR A 206 -17.07 23.65 -12.43
CA TYR A 206 -17.13 24.79 -11.52
C TYR A 206 -16.92 24.34 -10.08
N GLY A 207 -16.01 25.02 -9.37
CA GLY A 207 -15.83 24.78 -7.95
C GLY A 207 -14.53 25.33 -7.41
N ASN A 208 -14.38 25.23 -6.10
CA ASN A 208 -13.13 25.52 -5.42
C ASN A 208 -12.74 24.36 -4.50
N ARG A 209 -11.44 24.15 -4.35
CA ARG A 209 -10.89 23.21 -3.39
C ARG A 209 -9.58 23.77 -2.86
N GLY A 210 -9.38 23.64 -1.56
CA GLY A 210 -8.11 23.94 -0.93
C GLY A 210 -7.83 22.99 0.20
N ALA A 211 -6.55 22.86 0.54
CA ALA A 211 -6.11 22.05 1.66
C ALA A 211 -4.96 22.72 2.40
N MET A 212 -4.91 22.47 3.71
CA MET A 212 -3.74 22.73 4.55
C MET A 212 -3.08 21.41 4.91
N LEU A 213 -1.90 21.20 4.36
CA LEU A 213 -1.02 20.08 4.70
C LEU A 213 -0.03 20.53 5.77
N GLU A 214 0.79 19.62 6.27
CA GLU A 214 1.73 19.87 7.37
C GLU A 214 2.64 21.09 7.11
N ASN A 215 3.24 21.16 5.91
CA ASN A 215 4.21 22.18 5.51
C ASN A 215 3.85 22.91 4.21
N PHE A 216 2.63 22.70 3.70
CA PHE A 216 2.18 23.25 2.41
C PHE A 216 0.69 23.54 2.48
N GLN A 217 0.23 24.57 1.80
CA GLN A 217 -1.20 24.87 1.64
C GLN A 217 -1.47 25.31 0.22
N TYR A 218 -2.69 25.07 -0.25
CA TYR A 218 -3.13 25.52 -1.57
C TYR A 218 -4.62 25.82 -1.61
N VAL A 219 -5.03 26.67 -2.55
CA VAL A 219 -6.41 26.87 -3.00
C VAL A 219 -6.41 26.92 -4.52
N ILE A 220 -7.30 26.15 -5.13
CA ILE A 220 -7.56 26.15 -6.56
C ILE A 220 -9.05 26.42 -6.77
N GLU A 221 -9.35 27.33 -7.69
CA GLU A 221 -10.69 27.63 -8.16
C GLU A 221 -10.75 27.44 -9.66
N VAL A 222 -11.84 26.82 -10.11
CA VAL A 222 -12.06 26.45 -11.48
C VAL A 222 -13.41 26.97 -11.94
N ASN A 223 -13.43 27.51 -13.14
CA ASN A 223 -14.64 27.94 -13.82
C ASN A 223 -14.48 27.70 -15.32
N CYS A 224 -15.54 27.22 -15.98
CA CYS A 224 -15.55 26.93 -17.42
C CYS A 224 -14.40 26.01 -17.85
N CYS A 225 -14.12 25.01 -17.02
CA CYS A 225 -13.07 24.00 -17.18
C CYS A 225 -11.65 24.58 -17.21
N LYS A 226 -11.45 25.80 -16.68
CA LYS A 226 -10.14 26.44 -16.57
C LYS A 226 -9.87 26.89 -15.15
N ILE A 227 -8.59 26.84 -14.77
CA ILE A 227 -8.13 27.36 -13.49
C ILE A 227 -8.24 28.88 -13.51
N VAL A 228 -9.07 29.45 -12.63
CA VAL A 228 -9.26 30.91 -12.51
C VAL A 228 -8.54 31.50 -11.30
N ARG A 229 -8.22 30.66 -10.31
CA ARG A 229 -7.38 31.01 -9.16
C ARG A 229 -6.53 29.81 -8.78
N ILE A 230 -5.25 30.07 -8.53
CA ILE A 230 -4.33 29.10 -7.94
C ILE A 230 -3.40 29.83 -6.99
N GLU A 231 -3.49 29.49 -5.72
CA GLU A 231 -2.63 30.01 -4.66
C GLU A 231 -2.00 28.82 -3.95
N TYR A 232 -0.69 28.88 -3.73
CA TYR A 232 0.02 27.84 -3.00
C TYR A 232 1.22 28.43 -2.27
N GLY A 233 1.66 27.75 -1.21
CA GLY A 233 2.79 28.22 -0.42
C GLY A 233 3.07 27.39 0.82
N PRO A 234 4.07 27.79 1.64
CA PRO A 234 4.26 27.21 2.95
C PRO A 234 3.01 27.43 3.81
N ARG A 235 2.74 26.51 4.74
CA ARG A 235 1.59 26.59 5.64
C ARG A 235 1.63 27.89 6.46
N GLN A 236 0.55 28.65 6.42
CA GLN A 236 0.37 29.86 7.23
C GLN A 236 -0.68 29.63 8.32
N LYS A 237 -0.64 30.42 9.41
CA LYS A 237 -1.63 30.33 10.51
C LYS A 237 -3.05 30.66 10.03
N ASN A 238 -3.15 31.64 9.13
CA ASN A 238 -4.39 32.00 8.46
C ASN A 238 -4.31 31.43 7.04
N GLY A 239 -5.26 30.59 6.67
CA GLY A 239 -5.29 29.98 5.33
C GLY A 239 -5.63 30.94 4.22
N TYR A 240 -5.56 30.43 2.99
CA TYR A 240 -6.19 31.10 1.87
C TYR A 240 -7.71 31.08 2.04
N THR A 241 -8.35 32.21 1.75
CA THR A 241 -9.81 32.33 1.76
C THR A 241 -10.43 31.50 0.65
N MET A 242 -11.38 30.63 0.99
CA MET A 242 -12.22 29.94 0.01
C MET A 242 -13.43 30.83 -0.33
N GLY A 243 -13.62 31.11 -1.62
CA GLY A 243 -14.73 31.93 -2.09
C GLY A 243 -14.41 32.58 -3.44
N GLY A 244 -15.32 32.38 -4.38
CA GLY A 244 -15.30 33.00 -5.70
C GLY A 244 -16.70 32.97 -6.30
N GLU A 245 -17.06 34.04 -7.00
CA GLU A 245 -18.36 34.15 -7.68
C GLU A 245 -18.31 33.41 -9.02
N ARG A 246 -19.38 32.69 -9.35
CA ARG A 246 -19.55 32.03 -10.65
C ARG A 246 -19.58 33.07 -11.76
N LYS A 247 -18.49 33.19 -12.51
CA LYS A 247 -18.45 34.06 -13.69
C LYS A 247 -19.04 33.33 -14.90
N PRO A 248 -19.80 33.99 -15.78
CA PRO A 248 -20.31 33.36 -16.99
C PRO A 248 -19.17 32.91 -17.91
N CYS A 249 -19.34 31.77 -18.57
CA CYS A 249 -18.38 31.28 -19.57
C CYS A 249 -18.43 32.18 -20.81
N SER A 250 -17.27 32.68 -21.22
CA SER A 250 -17.07 33.50 -22.42
C SER A 250 -16.59 32.64 -23.58
#